data_AF-A0A2S0M3X9-F1
#
_entry.id   AF-A0A2S0M3X9-F1
#
_cell.length_a   1.000
_cell.length_b   1.000
_cell.length_c   1.000
_cell.angle_alpha   90.00
_cell.angle_beta   90.00
_cell.angle_gamma   90.00
#
_symmetry.space_group_name_H-M   'P 1'
#
loop_
_entity.id
_entity.type
_entity.pdbx_description
1 polymer ?
#
loop_
_entity_poly.entity_id
_entity_poly.type
_entity_poly.pdbx_seq_one_letter_code
_entity_poly.pdbx_strand_id
1 'polypeptide(L)' 'MNRTYKVIWNKAKRCYVVVSEITRNHHKSSSHSELVSTNVHRGGI' A
#
# COMPACT_ATOMS: atom_id res chain seq x y z
N MET A 1 -4.41 19.88 -0.89
CA MET A 1 -3.37 18.88 -0.61
C MET A 1 -3.92 17.91 0.43
N ASN A 2 -4.78 16.98 0.02
CA ASN A 2 -5.48 16.08 0.93
C ASN A 2 -5.14 14.64 0.56
N ARG A 3 -4.26 14.00 1.33
CA ARG A 3 -3.83 12.61 1.10
C ARG A 3 -4.77 11.68 1.85
N THR A 4 -5.34 10.71 1.14
CA THR A 4 -6.20 9.67 1.72
C THR A 4 -5.45 8.35 1.65
N TYR A 5 -5.55 7.50 2.66
CA TYR A 5 -4.80 6.25 2.75
C TYR A 5 -5.70 5.06 3.00
N LYS A 6 -5.34 3.90 2.44
CA LYS A 6 -5.90 2.60 2.84
C LYS A 6 -5.12 2.12 4.05
N VAL A 7 -5.83 1.84 5.13
CA VAL A 7 -5.25 1.30 6.37
C VAL A 7 -5.92 -0.02 6.73
N ILE A 8 -5.15 -0.93 7.31
CA ILE A 8 -5.64 -2.18 7.91
C ILE A 8 -5.39 -2.15 9.41
N TRP A 9 -6.31 -2.73 10.18
CA TRP A 9 -6.09 -2.96 11.61
C TRP A 9 -5.25 -4.23 11.81
N ASN A 10 -4.12 -4.10 12.51
CA ASN A 10 -3.33 -5.23 12.96
C ASN A 10 -3.68 -5.56 14.41
N LYS A 11 -4.41 -6.65 14.62
CA LYS A 11 -4.82 -7.10 15.96
C LYS A 11 -3.65 -7.55 16.83
N ALA A 12 -2.62 -8.18 16.26
CA ALA A 12 -1.47 -8.68 17.00
C ALA A 12 -0.63 -7.54 17.56
N LYS A 13 -0.43 -6.48 16.76
CA LYS A 13 0.34 -5.29 17.15
C LYS A 13 -0.51 -4.14 17.72
N ARG A 14 -1.84 -4.29 17.70
CA ARG A 14 -2.82 -3.27 18.12
C ARG A 14 -2.57 -1.91 17.47
N CYS A 15 -2.24 -1.90 16.18
CA CYS A 15 -1.94 -0.69 15.43
C CYS A 15 -2.58 -0.72 14.05
N TYR A 16 -2.76 0.46 13.45
CA TYR A 16 -3.14 0.58 12.05
C TYR A 16 -1.88 0.59 11.18
N VAL A 17 -1.92 -0.14 10.06
CA VAL A 17 -0.83 -0.18 9.08
C VAL A 17 -1.33 0.39 7.77
N VAL A 18 -0.62 1.37 7.22
CA VAL A 18 -0.89 1.95 5.90
C VAL A 18 -0.41 0.96 4.84
N VAL A 19 -1.30 0.59 3.92
CA VAL A 19 -0.96 -0.33 2.82
C VAL A 19 -0.86 0.36 1.48
N SER A 20 -1.55 1.49 1.28
CA SER A 20 -1.51 2.24 0.03
C SER A 20 -1.99 3.68 0.23
N GLU A 21 -1.50 4.59 -0.60
CA GLU A 21 -2.12 5.92 -0.79
C GLU A 21 -3.29 5.81 -1.78
N ILE A 22 -4.45 6.34 -1.43
CA ILE A 22 -5.60 6.49 -2.33
C ILE A 22 -5.46 7.83 -3.02
N THR A 23 -5.09 7.78 -4.28
CA THR A 23 -5.19 8.92 -5.17
C THR A 23 -6.57 8.89 -5.83
N ARG A 24 -7.41 9.92 -5.62
CA ARG A 24 -8.57 10.14 -6.51
C ARG A 24 -7.98 10.54 -7.86
N ASN A 25 -7.84 9.57 -8.74
CA ASN A 25 -7.37 9.72 -10.10
C ASN A 25 -8.19 10.81 -10.83
N HIS A 26 -7.69 12.05 -10.87
CA HIS A 26 -7.98 12.93 -12.00
C HIS A 26 -7.16 12.36 -13.15
N HIS A 27 -7.78 11.50 -13.95
CA HIS A 27 -7.16 10.86 -15.09
C HIS A 27 -6.63 11.90 -16.08
N LYS A 28 -5.34 12.23 -15.97
CA LYS A 28 -4.47 12.53 -17.09
C LYS A 28 -3.12 11.87 -16.80
N SER A 29 -2.89 10.77 -17.53
CA SER A 29 -1.57 10.29 -17.98
C SER A 29 -0.44 10.23 -16.95
N SER A 30 -0.12 9.04 -16.46
CA SER A 30 1.16 8.40 -16.81
C SER A 30 1.40 7.14 -15.98
N SER A 31 1.91 6.16 -16.71
CA SER A 31 2.47 4.88 -16.31
C SER A 31 3.12 4.84 -14.92
N HIS A 32 2.64 3.96 -14.04
CA HIS A 32 3.47 2.96 -13.37
C HIS A 32 2.54 2.06 -12.55
N SER A 33 2.06 0.97 -13.16
CA SER A 33 1.60 -0.17 -12.39
C SER A 33 2.84 -0.84 -11.79
N GLU A 34 3.38 -0.27 -10.71
CA GLU A 34 4.30 -1.01 -9.85
C GLU A 34 3.50 -2.14 -9.25
N LEU A 35 3.63 -3.28 -9.92
CA LEU A 35 3.60 -4.58 -9.30
C LEU A 35 4.30 -4.43 -7.96
N VAL A 36 3.50 -4.39 -6.89
CA VAL A 36 3.95 -4.56 -5.52
C VAL A 36 4.67 -5.91 -5.49
N SER A 37 5.97 -5.86 -5.77
CA SER A 37 6.89 -6.93 -5.53
C SER A 37 6.99 -7.02 -4.02
N THR A 38 6.15 -7.88 -3.46
CA THR A 38 6.20 -8.24 -2.06
C THR A 38 7.56 -8.88 -1.82
N ASN A 39 8.53 -8.09 -1.37
CA ASN A 39 9.74 -8.58 -0.74
C ASN A 39 9.34 -9.20 0.61
N VAL A 40 8.73 -10.38 0.57
CA VAL A 40 8.64 -11.28 1.72
C VAL A 40 9.84 -12.20 1.62
N HIS A 41 10.91 -11.85 2.33
CA HIS A 41 11.93 -12.82 2.72
C HIS A 41 11.24 -13.98 3.44
N ARG A 42 11.16 -15.14 2.78
CA ARG A 42 10.91 -16.42 3.44
C ARG A 42 12.04 -17.36 3.04
N GLY A 43 13.04 -17.44 3.90
CA GLY A 43 14.11 -18.43 3.80
C GLY A 43 13.62 -19.85 4.09
N GLY A 44 14.43 -20.81 3.60
CA GLY A 44 14.39 -22.25 3.90
C GLY A 44 13.26 -22.99 3.20
N ILE A 45 13.48 -24.06 2.43
CA ILE A 45 14.58 -25.02 2.22
C ILE A 45 14.56 -25.38 0.73
#